data_AF-A0A969SSL5-F1
#
_entry.id   AF-A0A969SSL5-F1
#
_cell.length_a   1.000
_cell.length_b   1.000
_cell.length_c   1.000
_cell.angle_alpha   90.00
_cell.angle_beta   90.00
_cell.angle_gamma   90.00
#
_symmetry.space_group_name_H-M   'P 1'
#
loop_
_entity.id
_entity.type
_entity.pdbx_description
1 polymer ?
#
loop_
_entity_poly.entity_id
_entity_poly.type
_entity_poly.pdbx_seq_one_letter_code
_entity_poly.pdbx_strand_id
1 'polypeptide(L)' 'MTELATQIPTSTVISMLLAINEENYSEFKKLELEFAENYGLETWEDVFNFRVMPALSKANTQWLLIQKCSKGYTVKEMA' A
#
# COMPACT_ATOMS: atom_id res chain seq x y z
N MET A 1 -1.68 8.28 12.47
CA MET A 1 -2.55 8.82 11.41
C MET A 1 -2.30 10.31 11.28
N THR A 2 -1.51 10.69 10.29
CA THR A 2 -1.28 12.07 9.87
C THR A 2 -2.58 12.68 9.36
N GLU A 3 -2.69 14.01 9.43
CA GLU A 3 -3.83 14.73 8.86
C GLU A 3 -3.96 14.45 7.35
N LEU A 4 -2.84 14.38 6.64
CA LEU A 4 -2.79 14.11 5.20
C LEU A 4 -3.36 12.73 4.85
N ALA A 5 -3.16 11.71 5.67
CA ALA A 5 -3.69 10.36 5.44
C ALA A 5 -5.23 10.32 5.36
N THR A 6 -5.90 11.24 6.08
CA THR A 6 -7.37 11.40 6.05
C THR A 6 -7.87 12.09 4.78
N GLN A 7 -7.00 12.84 4.10
CA GLN A 7 -7.31 13.61 2.89
C GLN A 7 -6.99 12.84 1.60
N ILE A 8 -6.33 11.68 1.71
CA ILE A 8 -5.97 10.87 0.55
C ILE A 8 -7.22 10.45 -0.23
N PRO A 9 -7.27 10.73 -1.54
CA PRO A 9 -8.41 10.36 -2.38
C PRO A 9 -8.74 8.88 -2.30
N THR A 10 -10.03 8.55 -2.19
CA THR A 10 -10.48 7.15 -2.13
C THR A 10 -10.09 6.38 -3.39
N SER A 11 -10.06 7.04 -4.56
CA SER A 11 -9.59 6.45 -5.82
C SER A 11 -8.17 5.90 -5.73
N THR A 12 -7.27 6.59 -5.03
CA THR A 12 -5.88 6.15 -4.82
C THR A 12 -5.84 4.83 -4.05
N VAL A 13 -6.62 4.73 -2.98
CA VAL A 13 -6.73 3.51 -2.16
C VAL A 13 -7.40 2.37 -2.94
N ILE A 14 -8.46 2.67 -3.71
CA ILE A 14 -9.16 1.68 -4.54
C ILE A 14 -8.20 1.06 -5.57
N SER A 15 -7.36 1.86 -6.24
CA SER A 15 -6.38 1.33 -7.21
C SER A 15 -5.42 0.32 -6.58
N MET A 16 -4.95 0.59 -5.35
CA MET A 16 -4.09 -0.35 -4.62
C MET A 16 -4.84 -1.64 -4.25
N LEU A 17 -6.09 -1.52 -3.78
CA LEU A 17 -6.92 -2.67 -3.43
C LEU A 17 -7.21 -3.54 -4.65
N LEU A 18 -7.45 -2.95 -5.82
CA LEU A 18 -7.63 -3.67 -7.07
C LEU A 18 -6.37 -4.44 -7.46
N ALA A 19 -5.20 -3.79 -7.43
CA ALA A 19 -3.93 -4.47 -7.73
C ALA A 19 -3.65 -5.65 -6.79
N ILE A 20 -3.99 -5.52 -5.50
CA ILE A 20 -3.89 -6.62 -4.53
C ILE A 20 -4.89 -7.73 -4.85
N ASN A 21 -6.14 -7.38 -5.17
CA ASN A 21 -7.18 -8.35 -5.49
C ASN A 21 -6.90 -9.15 -6.77
N GLU A 22 -6.20 -8.54 -7.73
CA GLU A 22 -5.73 -9.18 -8.96
C GLU A 22 -4.40 -9.92 -8.78
N GLU A 23 -3.86 -9.97 -7.54
CA GLU A 23 -2.54 -10.54 -7.23
C GLU A 23 -1.42 -9.95 -8.11
N ASN A 24 -1.56 -8.68 -8.52
CA ASN A 24 -0.62 -7.98 -9.37
C ASN A 24 0.37 -7.17 -8.52
N TYR A 25 1.41 -7.86 -8.01
CA TYR A 25 2.40 -7.24 -7.15
C TYR A 25 3.22 -6.14 -7.84
N SER A 26 3.44 -6.26 -9.15
CA SER A 26 4.18 -5.25 -9.91
C SER A 26 3.43 -3.91 -9.91
N GLU A 27 2.12 -3.95 -10.16
CA GLU A 27 1.28 -2.75 -10.14
C GLU A 27 1.14 -2.20 -8.73
N PHE A 28 0.89 -3.05 -7.74
CA PHE A 28 0.84 -2.62 -6.34
C PHE A 28 2.13 -1.90 -5.92
N LYS A 29 3.30 -2.46 -6.26
CA LYS A 29 4.60 -1.85 -5.94
C LYS A 29 4.78 -0.49 -6.59
N LYS A 30 4.38 -0.34 -7.85
CA LYS A 30 4.41 0.93 -8.56
C LYS A 30 3.53 1.97 -7.86
N LEU A 31 2.29 1.62 -7.55
CA LEU A 31 1.35 2.50 -6.85
C LEU A 31 1.85 2.88 -5.44
N GLU A 32 2.48 1.95 -4.72
CA GLU A 32 3.08 2.20 -3.40
C GLU A 32 4.23 3.21 -3.48
N LEU A 33 5.09 3.10 -4.51
CA LEU A 33 6.18 4.06 -4.74
C LEU A 33 5.68 5.43 -5.12
N GLU A 34 4.79 5.51 -6.12
CA GLU A 34 4.18 6.77 -6.54
C GLU A 34 3.45 7.44 -5.38
N PHE A 35 2.81 6.66 -4.51
CA PHE A 35 2.19 7.19 -3.31
C PHE A 35 3.22 7.83 -2.37
N ALA A 36 4.28 7.09 -2.04
CA ALA A 36 5.29 7.56 -1.11
C ALA A 36 6.07 8.78 -1.64
N GLU A 37 6.33 8.85 -2.94
CA GLU A 37 6.93 10.02 -3.60
C GLU A 37 6.04 11.27 -3.49
N ASN A 38 4.73 11.12 -3.62
CA ASN A 38 3.79 12.25 -3.61
C ASN A 38 3.38 12.70 -2.21
N TYR A 39 3.27 11.78 -1.24
CA TYR A 39 2.68 12.04 0.07
C TYR A 39 3.58 11.73 1.27
N GLY A 40 4.75 11.14 1.01
CA GLY A 40 5.73 10.76 2.03
C GLY A 40 5.46 9.40 2.67
N LEU A 41 6.52 8.83 3.25
CA LEU A 41 6.52 7.52 3.90
C LEU A 41 5.60 7.46 5.12
N GLU A 42 5.58 8.50 5.95
CA GLU A 42 4.77 8.53 7.17
C GLU A 42 3.26 8.46 6.85
N THR A 43 2.83 9.23 5.84
CA THR A 43 1.45 9.19 5.34
C THR A 43 1.13 7.82 4.74
N TRP A 44 2.08 7.20 4.05
CA TRP A 44 1.92 5.85 3.51
C TRP A 44 1.70 4.82 4.61
N GLU A 45 2.53 4.82 5.66
CA GLU A 45 2.40 3.88 6.78
C GLU A 45 1.00 3.96 7.40
N ASP A 46 0.47 5.17 7.57
CA ASP A 46 -0.89 5.36 8.08
C ASP A 46 -1.99 4.88 7.13
N VAL A 47 -1.92 5.22 5.84
CA VAL A 47 -2.91 4.74 4.86
C VAL A 47 -2.86 3.22 4.73
N PHE A 48 -1.67 2.64 4.69
CA PHE A 48 -1.47 1.21 4.59
C PHE A 48 -2.10 0.49 5.79
N ASN A 49 -1.76 0.93 7.01
CA ASN A 49 -2.21 0.28 8.24
C ASN A 49 -3.71 0.44 8.51
N PHE A 50 -4.29 1.59 8.18
CA PHE A 50 -5.66 1.91 8.60
C PHE A 50 -6.70 1.91 7.48
N ARG A 51 -6.29 1.96 6.21
CA ARG A 51 -7.23 2.00 5.06
C ARG A 51 -7.05 0.83 4.10
N VAL A 52 -5.81 0.38 3.86
CA VAL A 52 -5.55 -0.75 2.96
C VAL A 52 -5.71 -2.07 3.70
N MET A 53 -4.88 -2.33 4.72
CA MET A 53 -4.85 -3.60 5.45
C MET A 53 -6.22 -4.05 6.00
N PRO A 54 -7.04 -3.17 6.61
CA PRO A 54 -8.34 -3.59 7.14
C PRO A 54 -9.37 -3.94 6.05
N ALA A 55 -9.18 -3.48 4.82
CA ALA A 55 -10.08 -3.75 3.70
C ALA A 55 -9.77 -5.07 2.99
N LEU A 56 -8.65 -5.73 3.30
CA LEU A 56 -8.23 -6.95 2.64
C LEU A 56 -8.91 -8.19 3.25
N SER A 57 -9.26 -9.14 2.38
CA SER A 57 -9.60 -10.49 2.80
C SER A 57 -8.37 -11.17 3.41
N LYS A 58 -8.58 -12.22 4.21
CA LYS A 58 -7.47 -13.01 4.79
C LYS A 58 -6.51 -13.54 3.72
N ALA A 59 -7.04 -14.00 2.58
CA ALA A 59 -6.23 -14.51 1.47
C ALA A 59 -5.35 -13.41 0.86
N ASN A 60 -5.95 -12.24 0.57
CA ASN A 60 -5.24 -11.11 -0.02
C ASN A 60 -4.17 -10.56 0.94
N THR A 61 -4.46 -10.51 2.24
CA THR A 61 -3.50 -10.13 3.28
C THR A 61 -2.30 -11.09 3.32
N GLN A 62 -2.56 -12.39 3.31
CA GLN A 62 -1.49 -13.40 3.31
C GLN A 62 -0.62 -13.29 2.05
N TRP A 63 -1.25 -13.20 0.88
CA TRP A 63 -0.55 -13.04 -0.39
C TRP A 63 0.35 -11.79 -0.37
N LEU A 64 -0.18 -10.64 0.03
CA LEU A 64 0.56 -9.38 0.04
C LEU A 64 1.76 -9.43 0.99
N LEU A 65 1.57 -9.95 2.20
CA LEU A 65 2.65 -10.10 3.19
C LEU A 65 3.74 -11.06 2.68
N ILE A 66 3.37 -12.17 2.03
CA ILE A 66 4.34 -13.07 1.40
C ILE A 66 5.15 -12.30 0.37
N GLN A 67 4.52 -11.52 -0.52
CA GLN A 67 5.26 -10.75 -1.54
C GLN A 67 6.23 -9.74 -0.91
N LYS A 68 5.79 -8.96 0.09
CA LYS A 68 6.63 -7.94 0.75
C LYS A 68 7.78 -8.57 1.54
N CYS A 69 7.52 -9.64 2.30
CA CYS A 69 8.53 -10.30 3.13
C CYS A 69 9.51 -11.19 2.33
N SER A 70 9.03 -11.92 1.32
CA SER A 70 9.89 -12.81 0.51
C SER A 70 10.81 -12.06 -0.43
N LYS A 71 10.42 -10.87 -0.88
CA LYS A 71 11.21 -10.03 -1.79
C LYS A 71 12.04 -8.98 -1.07
N GLY A 72 12.00 -8.94 0.27
CA GLY A 72 12.76 -8.02 1.10
C GLY A 72 12.42 -6.54 0.88
N TYR A 73 11.30 -6.23 0.23
CA TYR A 73 11.05 -4.89 -0.26
C TYR A 73 10.36 -4.05 0.82
N THR A 74 11.03 -2.96 1.23
CA THR A 74 10.42 -1.91 2.05
C THR A 74 10.60 -0.57 1.36
N VAL A 75 9.55 0.26 1.34
CA VAL A 75 9.60 1.62 0.75
C VAL A 75 10.69 2.48 1.42
N LYS A 76 11.10 2.12 2.65
CA LYS A 76 12.25 2.71 3.35
C LYS A 76 13.57 2.62 2.58
N GLU A 77 13.75 1.68 1.66
CA GLU A 77 15.02 1.51 0.93
C GLU A 77 15.24 2.53 -0.20
N MET A 78 14.27 3.42 -0.48
CA MET A 78 14.36 4.46 -1.52
C MET A 78 14.45 5.89 -0.99
N ALA A 79 14.54 6.08 0.33
CA ALA A 79 14.72 7.38 0.98
C ALA A 79 16.17 7.61 1.42
#